data_AF-A0A9P3T9L2-F1
#
_entry.id   AF-A0A9P3T9L2-F1
#
_cell.length_a   1.000
_cell.length_b   1.000
_cell.length_c   1.000
_cell.angle_alpha   90.00
_cell.angle_beta   90.00
_cell.angle_gamma   90.00
#
_symmetry.space_group_name_H-M   'P 1'
#
loop_
_entity.id
_entity.type
_entity.pdbx_description
1 polymer ?
#
loop_
_entity_poly.entity_id
_entity_poly.type
_entity_poly.pdbx_seq_one_letter_code
_entity_poly.pdbx_strand_id
1 'polypeptide(L)'
;MSAQNMGIPDFVYNELKQALKKRLHRIIRKLRHINYRTEDSYFIALFSALQTDEIFFGDGYYLDFYSAKMTDRGRNSAESKNGCDFSLLINWHDKTSVKLQKAIIGQAKNEPYNELSNTEKKRLYDQCDDMVAVTEHYIVTFRNDDDILPTVNLGTPQNGGFTNAKIPLDEYIIDKLLSCLHGETNIDKIQTMLNSKMEKEDSYLFFLNTNLPTPTLNKKTD
;
A
#
# COMPACT_ATOMS: atom_id res chain seq x y z
N MET A 1 9.68 -18.76 0.59
CA MET A 1 10.36 -17.63 1.25
C MET A 1 9.39 -16.74 2.03
N SER A 2 8.24 -16.32 1.50
CA SER A 2 7.34 -15.40 2.22
C SER A 2 6.82 -15.93 3.57
N ALA A 3 6.34 -17.18 3.64
CA ALA A 3 5.85 -17.78 4.89
C ALA A 3 6.95 -17.87 5.97
N GLN A 4 8.16 -18.29 5.55
CA GLN A 4 9.33 -18.36 6.43
C GLN A 4 9.71 -16.99 7.00
N ASN A 5 9.67 -15.93 6.19
CA ASN A 5 9.96 -14.58 6.66
C ASN A 5 8.95 -14.08 7.69
N MET A 6 7.68 -14.46 7.57
CA MET A 6 6.61 -14.11 8.51
C MET A 6 6.61 -14.96 9.79
N GLY A 7 7.44 -16.01 9.87
CA GLY A 7 7.51 -16.87 11.04
C GLY A 7 6.23 -17.68 11.31
N ILE A 8 5.40 -17.90 10.29
CA ILE A 8 4.16 -18.68 10.40
C ILE A 8 4.25 -19.98 9.58
N PRO A 9 3.50 -21.03 9.96
CA PRO A 9 3.38 -22.25 9.15
C PRO A 9 2.76 -22.00 7.78
N ASP A 10 3.12 -22.83 6.78
CA ASP A 10 2.62 -22.71 5.41
C ASP A 10 1.09 -22.79 5.30
N PHE A 11 0.43 -23.59 6.15
CA PHE A 11 -1.03 -23.68 6.15
C PHE A 11 -1.69 -22.37 6.61
N VAL A 12 -1.15 -21.73 7.66
CA VAL A 12 -1.61 -20.42 8.14
C VAL A 12 -1.38 -19.34 7.08
N TYR A 13 -0.22 -19.38 6.41
CA TYR A 13 0.10 -18.48 5.31
C TYR A 13 -0.88 -18.64 4.13
N ASN A 14 -1.26 -19.87 3.78
CA ASN A 14 -2.26 -20.14 2.75
C ASN A 14 -3.66 -19.66 3.15
N GLU A 15 -4.06 -19.85 4.40
CA GLU A 15 -5.30 -19.30 4.94
C GLU A 15 -5.34 -17.77 4.85
N LEU A 16 -4.25 -17.09 5.22
CA LEU A 16 -4.09 -15.65 5.06
C LEU A 16 -4.29 -15.22 3.60
N LYS A 17 -3.61 -15.87 2.65
CA LYS A 17 -3.78 -15.58 1.20
C LYS A 17 -5.23 -15.72 0.75
N GLN A 18 -5.88 -16.81 1.13
CA GLN A 18 -7.27 -17.04 0.76
C GLN A 18 -8.22 -16.03 1.39
N ALA A 19 -8.03 -15.71 2.68
CA ALA A 19 -8.87 -14.79 3.43
C ALA A 19 -8.79 -13.36 2.85
N LEU A 20 -7.58 -12.84 2.63
CA LEU A 20 -7.39 -11.51 2.05
C LEU A 20 -7.91 -11.44 0.61
N LYS A 21 -7.58 -12.42 -0.24
CA LYS A 21 -8.06 -12.46 -1.63
C LYS A 21 -9.58 -12.48 -1.71
N LYS A 22 -10.23 -13.35 -0.92
CA LYS A 22 -11.70 -13.43 -0.85
C LYS A 22 -12.31 -12.10 -0.39
N ARG A 23 -11.70 -11.45 0.61
CA ARG A 23 -12.16 -10.16 1.14
C ARG A 23 -12.09 -9.07 0.07
N LEU A 24 -10.96 -8.92 -0.59
CA LEU A 24 -10.78 -7.92 -1.64
C LEU A 24 -11.71 -8.19 -2.83
N HIS A 25 -11.82 -9.44 -3.30
CA HIS A 25 -12.78 -9.79 -4.37
C HIS A 25 -14.23 -9.45 -4.02
N ARG A 26 -14.65 -9.64 -2.76
CA ARG A 26 -15.99 -9.26 -2.31
C ARG A 26 -16.21 -7.75 -2.38
N ILE A 27 -15.17 -6.96 -2.10
CA ILE A 27 -15.21 -5.50 -2.12
C ILE A 27 -15.25 -4.99 -3.57
N ILE A 28 -14.28 -5.38 -4.41
CA ILE A 28 -14.16 -4.84 -5.78
C ILE A 28 -15.39 -5.10 -6.63
N ARG A 29 -16.12 -6.20 -6.39
CA ARG A 29 -17.41 -6.50 -7.07
C ARG A 29 -18.48 -5.43 -6.87
N LYS A 30 -18.37 -4.65 -5.80
CA LYS A 30 -19.25 -3.52 -5.47
C LYS A 30 -18.69 -2.18 -5.95
N LEU A 31 -17.40 -2.12 -6.29
CA LEU A 31 -16.70 -0.89 -6.66
C LEU A 31 -16.54 -0.77 -8.18
N ARG A 32 -17.63 -0.55 -8.90
CA ARG A 32 -17.65 -0.42 -10.38
C ARG A 32 -17.06 0.90 -10.87
N HIS A 33 -16.43 0.92 -12.05
CA HIS A 33 -15.81 2.11 -12.65
C HIS A 33 -16.79 3.28 -12.77
N ILE A 34 -18.04 2.98 -13.13
CA ILE A 34 -19.10 3.97 -13.29
C ILE A 34 -19.39 4.77 -12.00
N ASN A 35 -19.12 4.18 -10.84
CA ASN A 35 -19.37 4.77 -9.52
C ASN A 35 -18.17 5.56 -8.97
N TYR A 36 -16.97 5.38 -9.54
CA TYR A 36 -15.71 5.93 -9.03
C TYR A 36 -14.90 6.52 -10.19
N ARG A 37 -15.34 7.70 -10.64
CA ARG A 37 -14.80 8.37 -11.84
C ARG A 37 -13.54 9.20 -11.57
N THR A 38 -13.28 9.64 -10.33
CA THR A 38 -12.02 10.32 -10.01
C THR A 38 -10.93 9.30 -9.70
N GLU A 39 -9.70 9.65 -10.07
CA GLU A 39 -8.54 8.76 -10.14
C GLU A 39 -8.19 8.05 -8.81
N ASP A 40 -8.34 8.79 -7.72
CA ASP A 40 -8.05 8.43 -6.34
C ASP A 40 -9.23 7.74 -5.64
N SER A 41 -10.47 8.11 -5.99
CA SER A 41 -11.70 7.70 -5.29
C SER A 41 -11.89 6.19 -5.18
N TYR A 42 -11.41 5.43 -6.17
CA TYR A 42 -11.51 3.98 -6.15
C TYR A 42 -10.62 3.35 -5.08
N PHE A 43 -9.35 3.75 -5.00
CA PHE A 43 -8.42 3.18 -4.03
C PHE A 43 -8.80 3.55 -2.61
N ILE A 44 -9.26 4.78 -2.43
CA ILE A 44 -9.83 5.24 -1.17
C ILE A 44 -11.02 4.36 -0.78
N ALA A 45 -11.99 4.17 -1.68
CA ALA A 45 -13.15 3.34 -1.41
C ALA A 45 -12.79 1.88 -1.12
N LEU A 46 -11.79 1.33 -1.83
CA LEU A 46 -11.27 -0.02 -1.61
C LEU A 46 -10.71 -0.19 -0.20
N PHE A 47 -9.82 0.71 0.21
CA PHE A 47 -9.24 0.66 1.55
C PHE A 47 -10.23 1.03 2.65
N SER A 48 -11.16 1.96 2.42
CA SER A 48 -12.27 2.23 3.36
C SER A 48 -13.16 1.00 3.54
N ALA A 49 -13.46 0.26 2.47
CA ALA A 49 -14.26 -0.95 2.56
C ALA A 49 -13.52 -2.11 3.25
N LEU A 50 -12.18 -2.14 3.24
CA LEU A 50 -11.38 -3.11 4.00
C LEU A 50 -11.55 -2.95 5.52
N GLN A 51 -11.78 -1.73 6.00
CA GLN A 51 -11.90 -1.40 7.43
C GLN A 51 -13.16 -1.96 8.08
N THR A 52 -14.12 -2.44 7.28
CA THR A 52 -15.43 -2.81 7.80
C THR A 52 -15.39 -4.04 8.71
N ASP A 53 -14.39 -4.93 8.56
CA ASP A 53 -14.21 -6.12 9.40
C ASP A 53 -12.73 -6.54 9.39
N GLU A 54 -12.23 -6.99 10.55
CA GLU A 54 -10.94 -7.68 10.67
C GLU A 54 -10.92 -8.99 9.86
N ILE A 55 -9.74 -9.33 9.33
CA ILE A 55 -9.51 -10.58 8.62
C ILE A 55 -8.80 -11.54 9.56
N PHE A 56 -9.54 -12.51 10.09
CA PHE A 56 -8.98 -13.59 10.92
C PHE A 56 -8.52 -14.78 10.08
N PHE A 57 -7.44 -15.42 10.51
CA PHE A 57 -6.86 -16.62 9.91
C PHE A 57 -5.99 -17.38 10.92
N GLY A 58 -5.75 -18.67 10.69
CA GLY A 58 -5.04 -19.52 11.63
C GLY A 58 -5.67 -19.52 13.03
N ASP A 59 -4.84 -19.75 14.04
CA ASP A 59 -5.25 -19.72 15.44
C ASP A 59 -5.00 -18.34 16.05
N GLY A 60 -5.93 -17.41 15.82
CA GLY A 60 -5.96 -16.09 16.45
C GLY A 60 -5.11 -15.01 15.77
N TYR A 61 -4.64 -15.21 14.54
CA TYR A 61 -4.00 -14.13 13.78
C TYR A 61 -5.04 -13.23 13.09
N TYR A 62 -4.71 -11.96 12.94
CA TYR A 62 -5.57 -10.98 12.28
C TYR A 62 -4.80 -10.01 11.37
N LEU A 63 -5.53 -9.49 10.37
CA LEU A 63 -5.23 -8.23 9.68
C LEU A 63 -6.37 -7.26 9.92
N ASP A 64 -6.02 -6.06 10.37
CA ASP A 64 -6.99 -5.05 10.78
C ASP A 64 -6.64 -3.71 10.14
N PHE A 65 -7.53 -3.22 9.28
CA PHE A 65 -7.28 -2.07 8.43
C PHE A 65 -8.00 -0.84 8.98
N TYR A 66 -7.36 0.32 8.92
CA TYR A 66 -7.96 1.62 9.26
C TYR A 66 -7.59 2.69 8.23
N SER A 67 -8.35 3.78 8.19
CA SER A 67 -7.92 5.01 7.54
C SER A 67 -8.19 6.20 8.43
N ALA A 68 -7.30 7.17 8.38
CA ALA A 68 -7.58 8.53 8.78
C ALA A 68 -7.69 9.38 7.51
N LYS A 69 -8.79 10.13 7.37
CA LYS A 69 -8.87 11.18 6.36
C LYS A 69 -8.09 12.38 6.89
N MET A 70 -7.07 12.81 6.15
CA MET A 70 -6.34 14.04 6.45
C MET A 70 -7.18 15.21 5.92
N THR A 71 -7.69 16.06 6.81
CA THR A 71 -8.40 17.28 6.44
C THR A 71 -7.45 18.46 6.57
N ASP A 72 -7.10 19.13 5.47
CA ASP A 72 -6.93 20.59 5.47
C ASP A 72 -6.82 21.19 4.06
N ARG A 73 -7.70 22.16 3.77
CA ARG A 73 -7.68 23.02 2.57
C ARG A 73 -6.64 24.12 2.77
N GLY A 74 -5.42 23.91 2.31
CA GLY A 74 -4.33 24.88 2.45
C GLY A 74 -3.41 24.98 1.23
N ARG A 75 -2.91 26.20 0.98
CA ARG A 75 -1.94 26.52 -0.08
C ARG A 75 -0.54 26.04 0.34
N ASN A 76 -0.23 24.73 0.38
CA ASN A 76 1.11 24.11 0.63
C ASN A 76 1.12 22.54 0.67
N SER A 77 0.50 21.89 -0.31
CA SER A 77 0.06 20.49 -0.25
C SER A 77 1.08 19.33 -0.28
N ALA A 78 0.64 18.10 0.08
CA ALA A 78 1.41 16.85 0.06
C ALA A 78 1.74 16.31 -1.35
N GLU A 79 0.78 16.35 -2.29
CA GLU A 79 1.01 15.97 -3.70
C GLU A 79 2.12 16.82 -4.34
N SER A 80 2.26 18.08 -3.91
CA SER A 80 3.33 18.96 -4.39
C SER A 80 4.67 18.78 -3.67
N LYS A 81 4.77 17.89 -2.68
CA LYS A 81 6.01 17.64 -1.91
C LYS A 81 6.60 16.26 -2.17
N ASN A 82 5.76 15.23 -2.26
CA ASN A 82 6.22 13.83 -2.34
C ASN A 82 5.56 13.03 -3.48
N GLY A 83 4.67 13.62 -4.29
CA GLY A 83 4.09 12.97 -5.46
C GLY A 83 3.28 11.69 -5.20
N CYS A 84 2.67 11.53 -4.01
CA CYS A 84 1.89 10.34 -3.66
C CYS A 84 0.42 10.66 -3.33
N ASP A 85 -0.46 9.70 -3.62
CA ASP A 85 -1.89 9.74 -3.26
C ASP A 85 -2.17 9.12 -1.88
N PHE A 86 -1.34 8.17 -1.46
CA PHE A 86 -1.55 7.49 -0.18
C PHE A 86 -0.26 7.06 0.50
N SER A 87 -0.38 6.90 1.82
CA SER A 87 0.61 6.29 2.68
C SER A 87 -0.05 5.13 3.44
N LEU A 88 0.63 4.00 3.56
CA LEU A 88 0.19 2.86 4.35
C LEU A 88 1.23 2.56 5.44
N LEU A 89 0.82 2.71 6.70
CA LEU A 89 1.59 2.34 7.89
C LEU A 89 1.15 0.96 8.38
N ILE A 90 2.08 0.03 8.49
CA ILE A 90 1.86 -1.31 9.01
C ILE A 90 2.49 -1.40 10.40
N ASN A 91 1.72 -1.84 11.39
CA ASN A 91 2.16 -2.06 12.76
C ASN A 91 2.02 -3.54 13.12
N TRP A 92 3.11 -4.14 13.57
CA TRP A 92 3.09 -5.45 14.22
C TRP A 92 2.97 -5.27 15.72
N HIS A 93 1.97 -5.91 16.31
CA HIS A 93 1.66 -5.81 17.73
C HIS A 93 2.06 -7.09 18.47
N ASP A 94 2.66 -6.91 19.64
CA ASP A 94 2.74 -7.92 20.69
C ASP A 94 1.87 -7.43 21.84
N LYS A 95 0.72 -8.09 22.00
CA LYS A 95 -0.38 -7.68 22.89
C LYS A 95 -0.84 -6.26 22.56
N THR A 96 -0.44 -5.28 23.38
CA THR A 96 -0.82 -3.87 23.26
C THR A 96 0.33 -2.99 22.78
N SER A 97 1.51 -3.56 22.50
CA SER A 97 2.71 -2.81 22.14
C SER A 97 3.10 -3.03 20.68
N VAL A 98 3.43 -1.94 19.97
CA VAL A 98 3.97 -2.01 18.61
C VAL A 98 5.43 -2.45 18.66
N LYS A 99 5.76 -3.56 18.01
CA LYS A 99 7.12 -4.14 17.94
C LYS A 99 7.88 -3.75 16.69
N LEU A 100 7.16 -3.57 15.58
CA LEU A 100 7.74 -3.16 14.30
C LEU A 100 6.75 -2.23 13.61
N GLN A 101 7.30 -1.18 13.01
CA GLN A 101 6.58 -0.31 12.10
C GLN A 101 7.20 -0.38 10.72
N LYS A 102 6.35 -0.30 9.71
CA LYS A 102 6.75 -0.25 8.32
C LYS A 102 5.86 0.70 7.55
N ALA A 103 6.42 1.48 6.64
CA ALA A 103 5.62 2.35 5.80
C ALA A 103 5.87 2.09 4.31
N ILE A 104 4.86 2.37 3.51
CA ILE A 104 4.96 2.47 2.05
C ILE A 104 4.15 3.68 1.61
N ILE A 105 4.62 4.39 0.59
CA ILE A 105 3.84 5.40 -0.12
C ILE A 105 3.52 4.90 -1.53
N GLY A 106 2.44 5.40 -2.11
CA GLY A 106 2.11 5.03 -3.47
C GLY A 106 1.29 6.05 -4.22
N GLN A 107 1.40 5.96 -5.54
CA GLN A 107 0.53 6.62 -6.50
C GLN A 107 -0.51 5.62 -7.01
N ALA A 108 -1.75 6.07 -7.13
CA ALA A 108 -2.87 5.31 -7.65
C ALA A 108 -3.32 5.90 -8.99
N LYS A 109 -3.55 5.02 -9.97
CA LYS A 109 -4.14 5.37 -11.26
C LYS A 109 -5.36 4.49 -11.51
N ASN A 110 -6.47 5.11 -11.91
CA ASN A 110 -7.72 4.41 -12.17
C ASN A 110 -7.74 3.74 -13.56
N GLU A 111 -6.76 4.02 -14.41
CA GLU A 111 -6.64 3.45 -15.76
C GLU A 111 -5.30 2.71 -15.92
N PRO A 112 -5.22 1.66 -16.74
CA PRO A 112 -3.96 1.01 -17.10
C PRO A 112 -2.93 2.01 -17.66
N TYR A 113 -1.64 1.79 -17.38
CA TYR A 113 -0.56 2.66 -17.84
C TYR A 113 -0.57 2.92 -19.36
N ASN A 114 -0.87 1.91 -20.18
CA ASN A 114 -0.92 2.04 -21.64
C ASN A 114 -2.05 2.96 -22.12
N GLU A 115 -3.11 3.11 -21.33
CA GLU A 115 -4.30 3.90 -21.65
C GLU A 115 -4.18 5.36 -21.19
N LEU A 116 -3.25 5.64 -20.27
CA LEU A 116 -2.96 7.02 -19.86
C LEU A 116 -2.52 7.89 -21.04
N SER A 117 -3.00 9.14 -21.04
CA SER A 117 -2.52 10.18 -21.95
C SER A 117 -1.02 10.46 -21.76
N ASN A 118 -0.34 11.00 -22.77
CA ASN A 118 1.08 11.35 -22.64
C ASN A 118 1.35 12.36 -21.52
N THR A 119 0.41 13.28 -21.28
CA THR A 119 0.49 14.24 -20.17
C THR A 119 0.44 13.53 -18.83
N GLU A 120 -0.49 12.59 -18.65
CA GLU A 120 -0.62 11.83 -17.40
C GLU A 120 0.54 10.86 -17.20
N LYS A 121 1.07 10.25 -18.26
CA LYS A 121 2.31 9.47 -18.19
C LYS A 121 3.45 10.33 -17.68
N LYS A 122 3.66 11.51 -18.27
CA LYS A 122 4.72 12.42 -17.82
C LYS A 122 4.53 12.81 -16.35
N ARG A 123 3.32 13.22 -15.96
CA ARG A 123 2.99 13.56 -14.58
C ARG A 123 3.25 12.41 -13.60
N LEU A 124 2.93 11.17 -13.99
CA LEU A 124 3.20 9.99 -13.17
C LEU A 124 4.71 9.76 -12.95
N TYR A 125 5.55 10.03 -13.95
CA TYR A 125 7.00 9.98 -13.77
C TYR A 125 7.49 11.10 -12.83
N ASP A 126 7.01 12.33 -13.01
CA ASP A 126 7.32 13.45 -12.11
C ASP A 126 6.93 13.09 -10.64
N GLN A 127 5.77 12.46 -10.44
CA GLN A 127 5.32 11.93 -9.15
C GLN A 127 6.22 10.82 -8.60
N CYS A 128 6.76 9.95 -9.46
CA CYS A 128 7.72 8.93 -9.05
C CYS A 128 9.04 9.57 -8.58
N ASP A 129 9.52 10.59 -9.28
CA ASP A 129 10.71 11.36 -8.87
C ASP A 129 10.52 12.01 -7.49
N ASP A 130 9.36 12.61 -7.24
CA ASP A 130 9.04 13.18 -5.94
C ASP A 130 9.00 12.11 -4.83
N MET A 131 8.47 10.92 -5.09
CA MET A 131 8.46 9.81 -4.12
C MET A 131 9.88 9.28 -3.83
N VAL A 132 10.77 9.24 -4.83
CA VAL A 132 12.17 8.83 -4.67
C VAL A 132 12.92 9.76 -3.71
N ALA A 133 12.57 11.04 -3.67
CA ALA A 133 13.20 12.01 -2.78
C ALA A 133 13.02 11.67 -1.28
N VAL A 134 12.01 10.88 -0.92
CA VAL A 134 11.69 10.54 0.47
C VAL A 134 11.88 9.07 0.82
N THR A 135 11.88 8.16 -0.16
CA THR A 135 12.04 6.72 0.11
C THR A 135 12.54 5.93 -1.10
N GLU A 136 13.28 4.85 -0.84
CA GLU A 136 13.59 3.82 -1.84
C GLU A 136 12.43 2.84 -2.04
N HIS A 137 11.38 2.94 -1.23
CA HIS A 137 10.27 2.02 -1.18
C HIS A 137 8.94 2.74 -1.47
N TYR A 138 8.56 2.77 -2.75
CA TYR A 138 7.26 3.25 -3.19
C TYR A 138 6.65 2.31 -4.23
N ILE A 139 5.36 2.51 -4.48
CA ILE A 139 4.62 1.72 -5.47
C ILE A 139 3.78 2.60 -6.38
N VAL A 140 3.50 2.08 -7.57
CA VAL A 140 2.46 2.60 -8.45
C VAL A 140 1.41 1.53 -8.63
N THR A 141 0.16 1.90 -8.40
CA THR A 141 -0.97 0.99 -8.47
C THR A 141 -1.90 1.37 -9.61
N PHE A 142 -2.31 0.38 -10.40
CA PHE A 142 -3.21 0.58 -11.52
C PHE A 142 -4.44 -0.28 -11.31
N ARG A 143 -5.61 0.31 -11.48
CA ARG A 143 -6.83 -0.44 -11.71
C ARG A 143 -6.87 -0.85 -13.18
N ASN A 144 -6.92 -2.16 -13.43
CA ASN A 144 -6.89 -2.67 -14.80
C ASN A 144 -8.30 -2.83 -15.40
N ASP A 145 -9.27 -3.22 -14.58
CA ASP A 145 -10.66 -3.43 -14.99
C ASP A 145 -11.59 -3.45 -13.75
N ASP A 146 -12.89 -3.49 -13.98
CA ASP A 146 -13.88 -3.92 -13.00
C ASP A 146 -13.66 -5.39 -12.61
N ASP A 147 -13.98 -5.72 -11.35
CA ASP A 147 -13.87 -7.09 -10.81
C ASP A 147 -12.45 -7.71 -10.78
N ILE A 148 -11.42 -6.98 -11.26
CA ILE A 148 -10.01 -7.38 -11.20
C ILE A 148 -9.32 -6.60 -10.09
N LEU A 149 -8.51 -7.28 -9.28
CA LEU A 149 -7.71 -6.61 -8.26
C LEU A 149 -6.73 -5.62 -8.92
N PRO A 150 -6.50 -4.44 -8.30
CA PRO A 150 -5.46 -3.56 -8.76
C PRO A 150 -4.12 -4.27 -8.78
N THR A 151 -3.28 -3.90 -9.74
CA THR A 151 -1.91 -4.38 -9.80
C THR A 151 -0.95 -3.34 -9.29
N VAL A 152 0.10 -3.81 -8.63
CA VAL A 152 1.17 -3.06 -8.02
C VAL A 152 2.43 -3.21 -8.86
N ASN A 153 3.04 -2.07 -9.17
CA ASN A 153 4.36 -1.99 -9.75
C ASN A 153 5.29 -1.37 -8.71
N LEU A 154 6.46 -1.99 -8.53
CA LEU A 154 7.46 -1.51 -7.57
C LEU A 154 8.19 -0.31 -8.18
N GLY A 155 8.42 0.73 -7.37
CA GLY A 155 9.23 1.87 -7.76
C GLY A 155 10.67 1.50 -8.11
N THR A 156 11.30 2.30 -8.95
CA THR A 156 12.72 2.15 -9.35
C THR A 156 13.49 3.40 -8.94
N PRO A 157 14.07 3.43 -7.73
CA PRO A 157 14.72 4.63 -7.19
C PRO A 157 15.86 5.18 -8.04
N GLN A 158 16.53 4.33 -8.81
CA GLN A 158 17.68 4.71 -9.62
C GLN A 158 17.29 5.58 -10.82
N ASN A 159 16.07 5.43 -11.33
CA ASN A 159 15.64 6.01 -12.61
C ASN A 159 14.31 6.77 -12.53
N GLY A 160 13.74 6.99 -11.33
CA GLY A 160 12.54 7.82 -11.21
C GLY A 160 11.26 7.24 -11.82
N GLY A 161 11.03 5.92 -11.68
CA GLY A 161 9.93 5.24 -12.38
C GLY A 161 9.44 3.98 -11.68
N PHE A 162 8.91 3.01 -12.42
CA PHE A 162 8.41 1.77 -11.82
C PHE A 162 8.64 0.57 -12.74
N THR A 163 8.70 -0.61 -12.13
CA THR A 163 8.83 -1.90 -12.81
C THR A 163 7.55 -2.26 -13.59
N ASN A 164 7.63 -3.20 -14.53
CA ASN A 164 6.43 -3.74 -15.21
C ASN A 164 5.93 -5.05 -14.56
N ALA A 165 6.09 -5.18 -13.23
CA ALA A 165 5.87 -6.44 -12.53
C ALA A 165 4.38 -6.83 -12.40
N LYS A 166 3.46 -5.85 -12.43
CA LYS A 166 1.99 -6.04 -12.36
C LYS A 166 1.54 -7.06 -11.30
N ILE A 167 2.03 -6.91 -10.07
CA ILE A 167 1.76 -7.83 -8.96
C ILE A 167 0.33 -7.61 -8.44
N PRO A 168 -0.55 -8.62 -8.31
CA PRO A 168 -1.87 -8.43 -7.69
C PRO A 168 -1.76 -7.82 -6.28
N LEU A 169 -2.66 -6.89 -5.92
CA LEU A 169 -2.59 -6.14 -4.65
C LEU A 169 -2.57 -7.05 -3.41
N ASP A 170 -3.36 -8.12 -3.41
CA ASP A 170 -3.39 -9.11 -2.32
C ASP A 170 -2.05 -9.81 -2.16
N GLU A 171 -1.47 -10.26 -3.28
CA GLU A 171 -0.13 -10.86 -3.31
C GLU A 171 0.93 -9.86 -2.89
N TYR A 172 0.86 -8.59 -3.30
CA TYR A 172 1.80 -7.57 -2.86
C TYR A 172 1.75 -7.34 -1.35
N ILE A 173 0.56 -7.19 -0.77
CA ILE A 173 0.38 -6.98 0.68
C ILE A 173 1.01 -8.15 1.45
N ILE A 174 0.77 -9.38 1.03
CA ILE A 174 1.27 -10.56 1.74
C ILE A 174 2.75 -10.77 1.42
N ASP A 175 3.09 -10.98 0.16
CA ASP A 175 4.39 -11.47 -0.26
C ASP A 175 5.50 -10.43 -0.24
N LYS A 176 5.16 -9.13 -0.19
CA LYS A 176 6.16 -8.05 -0.15
C LYS A 176 6.09 -7.22 1.13
N LEU A 177 4.90 -6.74 1.51
CA LEU A 177 4.77 -5.88 2.69
C LEU A 177 4.88 -6.68 3.99
N LEU A 178 4.00 -7.67 4.20
CA LEU A 178 3.94 -8.44 5.44
C LEU A 178 5.16 -9.34 5.65
N SER A 179 5.84 -9.74 4.57
CA SER A 179 7.09 -10.51 4.62
C SER A 179 8.34 -9.64 4.82
N CYS A 180 8.16 -8.33 4.99
CA CYS A 180 9.21 -7.31 5.08
C CYS A 180 10.18 -7.24 3.89
N LEU A 181 9.81 -7.76 2.71
CA LEU A 181 10.66 -7.69 1.50
C LEU A 181 10.59 -6.34 0.77
N HIS A 182 9.60 -5.50 1.06
CA HIS A 182 9.47 -4.16 0.47
C HIS A 182 8.76 -3.20 1.44
N GLY A 183 9.19 -1.94 1.55
CA GLY A 183 8.66 -0.93 2.49
C GLY A 183 9.68 -0.50 3.53
N GLU A 184 9.63 0.76 3.95
CA GLU A 184 10.60 1.38 4.85
C GLU A 184 10.39 0.96 6.31
N THR A 185 11.47 0.68 7.03
CA THR A 185 11.45 0.31 8.46
C THR A 185 12.26 1.27 9.34
N ASN A 186 13.04 2.17 8.75
CA ASN A 186 13.73 3.24 9.46
C ASN A 186 12.70 4.28 9.95
N ILE A 187 12.65 4.51 11.26
CA ILE A 187 11.64 5.36 11.88
C ILE A 187 11.72 6.81 11.38
N ASP A 188 12.91 7.37 11.17
CA ASP A 188 13.08 8.75 10.71
C ASP A 188 12.62 8.92 9.26
N LYS A 189 12.85 7.91 8.41
CA LYS A 189 12.33 7.89 7.05
C LYS A 189 10.82 7.64 7.01
N ILE A 190 10.29 6.73 7.84
CA ILE A 190 8.84 6.57 8.02
C ILE A 190 8.24 7.91 8.43
N GLN A 191 8.83 8.57 9.41
CA GLN A 191 8.44 9.92 9.80
C GLN A 191 8.58 10.88 8.64
N THR A 192 9.57 10.82 7.77
CA THR A 192 9.62 11.73 6.60
C THR A 192 8.51 11.44 5.59
N MET A 193 8.23 10.15 5.32
CA MET A 193 7.15 9.68 4.46
C MET A 193 5.76 10.06 5.00
N LEU A 194 5.61 10.16 6.33
CA LEU A 194 4.35 10.45 7.01
C LEU A 194 4.23 11.91 7.54
N ASN A 195 5.33 12.56 7.91
CA ASN A 195 5.49 13.92 8.48
C ASN A 195 5.82 14.98 7.42
N SER A 196 5.84 14.65 6.14
CA SER A 196 5.43 15.68 5.19
C SER A 196 4.01 16.03 5.57
N LYS A 197 3.81 17.13 6.32
CA LYS A 197 2.54 17.83 6.50
C LYS A 197 1.62 17.49 5.32
N MET A 198 0.75 16.49 5.49
CA MET A 198 -0.14 16.00 4.46
C MET A 198 -1.29 16.99 4.37
N GLU A 199 -0.95 18.25 4.08
CA GLU A 199 -1.80 19.44 4.02
C GLU A 199 -2.51 19.52 2.66
N LYS A 200 -2.87 18.36 2.09
CA LYS A 200 -3.81 18.29 0.96
C LYS A 200 -5.00 17.44 1.37
N GLU A 201 -6.17 17.98 1.08
CA GLU A 201 -7.32 17.15 0.78
C GLU A 201 -6.90 16.12 -0.28
N ASP A 202 -7.22 14.86 -0.03
CA ASP A 202 -7.07 13.72 -0.95
C ASP A 202 -5.85 12.81 -0.73
N SER A 203 -4.93 13.14 0.20
CA SER A 203 -3.95 12.14 0.65
C SER A 203 -4.45 11.31 1.82
N TYR A 204 -4.46 9.98 1.67
CA TYR A 204 -5.01 9.06 2.67
C TYR A 204 -3.92 8.36 3.44
N LEU A 205 -4.05 8.40 4.77
CA LEU A 205 -3.24 7.57 5.64
C LEU A 205 -4.03 6.30 5.96
N PHE A 206 -3.56 5.20 5.40
CA PHE A 206 -4.04 3.86 5.70
C PHE A 206 -3.17 3.24 6.79
N PHE A 207 -3.79 2.44 7.64
CA PHE A 207 -3.12 1.64 8.64
C PHE A 207 -3.46 0.17 8.44
N LEU A 208 -2.49 -0.69 8.73
CA LEU A 208 -2.67 -2.13 8.86
C LEU A 208 -2.05 -2.58 10.19
N ASN A 209 -2.89 -3.01 11.12
CA ASN A 209 -2.47 -3.66 12.34
C ASN A 209 -2.50 -5.17 12.17
N THR A 210 -1.51 -5.86 12.74
CA THR A 210 -1.47 -7.32 12.78
C THR A 210 -0.74 -7.80 14.02
N ASN A 211 -1.10 -8.98 14.50
CA ASN A 211 -0.37 -9.74 15.52
C ASN A 211 0.47 -10.89 14.93
N LEU A 212 0.76 -10.85 13.62
CA LEU A 212 1.72 -11.76 13.01
C LEU A 212 3.06 -11.68 13.77
N PRO A 213 3.85 -12.77 13.80
CA PRO A 213 5.22 -12.69 14.28
C PRO A 213 5.99 -11.60 13.53
N THR A 214 6.82 -10.84 14.24
CA THR A 214 7.68 -9.84 13.60
C THR A 214 8.57 -10.53 12.57
N PRO A 215 8.55 -10.09 11.30
CA PRO A 215 9.33 -10.75 10.26
C PRO A 215 10.82 -10.67 10.55
N THR A 216 11.55 -11.72 10.17
CA THR A 216 13.02 -11.67 10.24
C THR A 216 13.51 -10.72 9.15
N LEU A 217 14.02 -9.55 9.55
CA LEU A 217 14.66 -8.63 8.62
C LEU A 217 15.93 -9.31 8.12
N ASN A 218 15.94 -9.77 6.87
CA ASN A 218 17.16 -10.20 6.22
C ASN A 218 18.11 -9.00 6.23
N LYS A 219 19.18 -9.07 7.03
CA LYS A 219 20.28 -8.13 6.93
C LYS A 219 20.72 -8.15 5.47
N LYS A 220 20.72 -6.99 4.80
CA LYS A 220 21.39 -6.88 3.50
C LYS A 220 22.79 -7.45 3.71
N THR A 221 23.13 -8.51 2.99
CA THR A 221 24.53 -8.79 2.68
C THR A 221 24.97 -7.62 1.83
N ASP A 222 25.83 -6.78 2.43
CA ASP A 222 26.57 -5.71 1.74
C ASP A 222 27.34 -6.26 0.53
#